data_AF-A0AAV8CQ02-F1
#
_entry.id   AF-A0AAV8CQ02-F1
#
_cell.length_a   1.000
_cell.length_b   1.000
_cell.length_c   1.000
_cell.angle_alpha   90.00
_cell.angle_beta   90.00
_cell.angle_gamma   90.00
#
_symmetry.space_group_name_H-M   'P 1'
#
loop_
_entity.id
_entity.type
_entity.pdbx_description
1 polymer ?
#
loop_
_entity_poly.entity_id
_entity_poly.type
_entity_poly.pdbx_seq_one_letter_code
_entity_poly.pdbx_strand_id
1 'polypeptide(L)'
;MFNINSQLEHLQAKYAGTGHADQNSFEWAVNINRVSYASYIGRHPMLAYVAIAENESIGRERYNFMQKMLLPCGQPPERDEDLSYLLVIVQHALSSSCYALCLQKQLVSVDVC
;
A
#
# COMPACT_ATOMS: atom_id res chain seq x y z
N MET A 1 18.97 21.12 31.03
CA MET A 1 19.07 19.71 30.60
C MET A 1 18.31 19.62 29.29
N PHE A 2 19.00 19.45 28.16
CA PHE A 2 18.35 19.31 26.85
C PHE A 2 17.51 18.02 26.90
N ASN A 3 16.20 18.17 26.82
CA ASN A 3 15.28 17.04 26.77
C ASN A 3 15.36 16.43 25.37
N ILE A 4 16.29 15.49 25.20
CA ILE A 4 16.55 14.80 23.93
C ILE A 4 15.26 14.14 23.40
N ASN A 5 14.42 13.64 24.30
CA ASN A 5 13.16 12.98 23.95
C ASN A 5 12.15 13.93 23.30
N SER A 6 12.01 15.17 23.79
CA SER A 6 11.06 16.12 23.18
C SER A 6 11.49 16.58 21.78
N GLN A 7 12.81 16.58 21.49
CA GLN A 7 13.30 16.89 20.14
C GLN A 7 13.02 15.74 19.16
N LEU A 8 13.16 14.50 19.63
CA LEU A 8 12.84 13.31 18.84
C LEU A 8 11.34 13.21 18.55
N GLU A 9 10.49 13.39 19.55
CA GLU A 9 9.02 13.40 19.38
C GLU A 9 8.56 14.50 18.43
N HIS A 10 9.15 15.69 18.51
CA HIS A 10 8.86 16.78 17.58
C HIS A 10 9.23 16.43 16.13
N LEU A 11 10.37 15.77 15.91
CA LEU A 11 10.78 15.34 14.57
C LEU A 11 9.87 14.21 14.04
N GLN A 12 9.50 13.26 14.90
CA GLN A 12 8.59 12.17 14.55
C GLN A 12 7.19 12.68 14.18
N ALA A 13 6.69 13.69 14.90
CA ALA A 13 5.42 14.34 14.56
C ALA A 13 5.46 15.11 13.24
N LYS A 14 6.64 15.64 12.85
CA LYS A 14 6.81 16.42 11.62
C LYS A 14 6.82 15.53 10.36
N TYR A 15 7.44 14.35 10.45
CA TYR A 15 7.63 13.46 9.31
C TYR A 15 6.75 12.21 9.45
N ALA A 16 5.59 12.25 8.81
CA ALA A 16 4.65 11.14 8.79
C ALA A 16 5.32 9.85 8.30
N GLY A 17 5.14 8.76 9.05
CA GLY A 17 5.71 7.47 8.73
C GLY A 17 7.12 7.20 9.28
N THR A 18 7.66 8.12 10.08
CA THR A 18 8.87 7.87 10.89
C THR A 18 8.55 6.83 11.96
N GLY A 19 9.33 5.75 12.03
CA GLY A 19 9.10 4.70 13.01
C GLY A 19 9.74 4.93 14.37
N HIS A 20 9.23 4.23 15.38
CA HIS A 20 9.75 4.21 16.75
C HIS A 20 9.71 2.78 17.32
N ALA A 21 10.42 2.55 18.43
CA ALA A 21 10.58 1.22 19.02
C ALA A 21 9.24 0.57 19.45
N ASP A 22 8.30 1.39 19.91
CA ASP A 22 6.96 0.94 20.34
C ASP A 22 5.91 0.92 19.21
N GLN A 23 6.31 1.06 17.95
CA GLN A 23 5.38 1.12 16.82
C GLN A 23 4.76 -0.25 16.56
N ASN A 24 3.44 -0.32 16.39
CA ASN A 24 2.78 -1.57 16.04
C ASN A 24 3.10 -1.99 14.59
N SER A 25 3.24 -3.30 14.37
CA SER A 25 3.41 -3.92 13.05
C SER A 25 2.32 -3.50 12.06
N PHE A 26 1.07 -3.33 12.53
CA PHE A 26 -0.05 -2.85 11.71
C PHE A 26 0.18 -1.41 11.22
N GLU A 27 0.57 -0.51 12.11
CA GLU A 27 0.82 0.89 11.77
C GLU A 27 1.97 1.01 10.78
N TRP A 28 3.02 0.21 10.96
CA TRP A 28 4.13 0.13 10.02
C TRP A 28 3.68 -0.35 8.64
N ALA A 29 2.91 -1.43 8.56
CA ALA A 29 2.39 -1.95 7.30
C ALA A 29 1.49 -0.94 6.56
N VAL A 30 0.59 -0.27 7.29
CA VAL A 30 -0.26 0.79 6.72
C VAL A 30 0.61 1.91 6.14
N ASN A 31 1.66 2.31 6.85
CA ASN A 31 2.58 3.35 6.37
C ASN A 31 3.32 2.94 5.09
N ILE A 32 3.83 1.70 5.03
CA ILE A 32 4.50 1.16 3.84
C ILE A 32 3.55 1.13 2.62
N ASN A 33 2.30 0.71 2.81
CA ASN A 33 1.32 0.70 1.73
C ASN A 33 0.99 2.11 1.24
N ARG A 34 0.82 3.09 2.14
CA ARG A 34 0.60 4.50 1.76
C ARG A 34 1.76 5.07 0.96
N VAL A 35 3.01 4.78 1.34
CA VAL A 35 4.21 5.20 0.60
C VAL A 35 4.28 4.54 -0.78
N SER A 36 3.92 3.26 -0.87
CA SER A 36 3.85 2.54 -2.15
C SER A 36 2.83 3.18 -3.09
N TYR A 37 1.59 3.41 -2.64
CA TYR A 37 0.56 4.06 -3.45
C TYR A 37 0.93 5.48 -3.86
N ALA A 38 1.55 6.27 -2.96
CA ALA A 38 2.06 7.59 -3.30
C ALA A 38 3.11 7.54 -4.43
N SER A 39 3.99 6.53 -4.40
CA SER A 39 4.99 6.31 -5.44
C SER A 39 4.38 5.90 -6.79
N TYR A 40 3.32 5.09 -6.77
CA TYR A 40 2.60 4.70 -7.99
C TYR A 40 1.90 5.89 -8.65
N ILE A 41 1.22 6.73 -7.85
CA ILE A 41 0.54 7.93 -8.35
C ILE A 41 1.55 8.99 -8.82
N GLY A 42 2.66 9.16 -8.11
CA GLY A 42 3.69 10.17 -8.42
C GLY A 42 4.53 9.85 -9.66
N ARG A 43 4.70 8.57 -10.00
CA ARG A 43 5.49 8.14 -11.17
C ARG A 43 4.59 7.62 -12.28
N HIS A 44 4.41 8.44 -13.31
CA HIS A 44 3.64 8.07 -14.51
C HIS A 44 3.94 6.67 -15.10
N PRO A 45 5.21 6.21 -15.26
CA PRO A 45 5.46 4.88 -15.82
C PRO A 45 4.96 3.73 -14.93
N MET A 46 4.98 3.91 -13.61
CA MET A 46 4.43 2.90 -12.68
C MET A 46 2.91 2.86 -12.78
N LEU A 47 2.27 4.04 -12.77
CA LEU A 47 0.82 4.16 -12.93
C LEU A 47 0.35 3.54 -14.25
N ALA A 48 1.03 3.85 -15.35
CA ALA A 48 0.70 3.32 -16.67
C ALA A 48 0.91 1.80 -16.74
N TYR A 49 1.98 1.28 -16.12
CA TYR A 49 2.20 -0.16 -16.05
C TYR A 49 1.04 -0.90 -15.37
N VAL A 50 0.56 -0.38 -14.23
CA VAL A 50 -0.59 -0.98 -13.54
C VAL A 50 -1.89 -0.81 -14.32
N ALA A 51 -2.12 0.36 -14.92
CA ALA A 51 -3.30 0.61 -15.77
C ALA A 51 -3.38 -0.38 -16.95
N ILE A 52 -2.24 -0.69 -17.57
CA ILE A 52 -2.15 -1.69 -18.64
C ILE A 52 -2.44 -3.10 -18.10
N ALA A 53 -1.86 -3.46 -16.95
CA ALA A 53 -2.04 -4.79 -16.36
C ALA A 53 -3.49 -5.06 -15.90
N GLU A 54 -4.17 -4.04 -15.37
CA GLU A 54 -5.57 -4.16 -14.93
C GLU A 54 -6.58 -3.96 -16.08
N ASN A 55 -6.12 -3.48 -17.24
CA ASN A 55 -6.91 -3.06 -18.39
C ASN A 55 -7.94 -1.97 -18.02
N GLU A 56 -7.46 -0.95 -17.32
CA GLU A 56 -8.27 0.17 -16.85
C GLU A 56 -7.64 1.49 -17.27
N SER A 57 -8.45 2.55 -17.35
CA SER A 57 -7.92 3.86 -17.69
C SER A 57 -6.96 4.37 -16.60
N ILE A 58 -5.90 5.07 -17.01
CA ILE A 58 -4.92 5.67 -16.08
C ILE A 58 -5.60 6.56 -15.02
N GLY A 59 -6.67 7.27 -15.40
CA GLY A 59 -7.44 8.09 -14.49
C GLY A 59 -8.21 7.27 -13.44
N ARG A 60 -8.73 6.11 -13.84
CA ARG A 60 -9.44 5.19 -12.93
C ARG A 60 -8.49 4.52 -11.96
N GLU A 61 -7.32 4.08 -12.39
CA GLU A 61 -6.33 3.50 -11.47
C GLU A 61 -5.77 4.55 -10.50
N ARG A 62 -5.58 5.78 -10.95
CA ARG A 62 -5.22 6.88 -10.04
C ARG A 62 -6.29 7.08 -8.96
N TYR A 63 -7.56 7.07 -9.34
CA TYR A 63 -8.68 7.19 -8.40
C TYR A 63 -8.73 6.00 -7.43
N ASN A 64 -8.58 4.77 -7.95
CA ASN A 64 -8.53 3.53 -7.18
C ASN A 64 -7.43 3.59 -6.10
N PHE A 65 -6.21 3.99 -6.48
CA PHE A 65 -5.12 4.15 -5.53
C PHE A 65 -5.42 5.23 -4.48
N MET A 66 -5.98 6.37 -4.87
CA MET A 66 -6.38 7.41 -3.91
C MET A 66 -7.41 6.91 -2.89
N GLN A 67 -8.38 6.09 -3.31
CA GLN A 67 -9.35 5.49 -2.38
C GLN A 67 -8.68 4.48 -1.43
N LYS A 68 -7.79 3.64 -1.95
CA LYS A 68 -7.05 2.64 -1.17
C LYS A 68 -6.09 3.25 -0.13
N MET A 69 -5.74 4.54 -0.24
CA MET A 69 -4.89 5.22 0.76
C MET A 69 -5.57 5.40 2.14
N LEU A 70 -6.91 5.35 2.22
CA LEU A 70 -7.64 5.56 3.48
C LEU A 70 -7.41 4.43 4.48
N LEU A 71 -7.68 3.18 4.07
CA LEU A 71 -7.55 1.97 4.88
C LEU A 71 -6.89 0.86 4.05
N PRO A 72 -5.59 0.97 3.74
CA PRO A 72 -4.93 0.03 2.83
C PRO A 72 -4.84 -1.39 3.40
N CYS A 73 -4.82 -1.53 4.73
CA CYS A 73 -4.73 -2.82 5.43
C CYS A 73 -6.07 -3.25 6.06
N GLY A 74 -7.17 -2.51 5.82
CA GLY A 74 -8.45 -2.76 6.48
C GLY A 74 -8.52 -2.23 7.92
N GLN A 75 -9.47 -2.76 8.70
CA GLN A 75 -9.67 -2.37 10.10
C GLN A 75 -8.51 -2.88 10.98
N PRO A 76 -8.10 -2.10 11.99
CA PRO A 76 -7.11 -2.57 12.95
C PRO A 76 -7.68 -3.78 13.71
N PRO A 77 -6.85 -4.79 13.98
CA PRO A 77 -7.26 -5.94 14.78
C PRO A 77 -7.49 -5.61 16.25
N GLU A 78 -8.18 -6.50 16.94
CA GLU A 78 -8.40 -6.38 18.38
C GLU A 78 -7.19 -6.86 19.23
N ARG A 79 -6.27 -7.69 18.69
CA ARG A 79 -5.15 -8.30 19.45
C ARG A 79 -3.88 -8.50 18.61
N ASP A 80 -2.71 -8.17 19.15
CA ASP A 80 -1.43 -8.15 18.40
C ASP A 80 -0.88 -9.53 17.93
N GLU A 81 -1.51 -10.67 18.29
CA GLU A 81 -0.95 -12.02 18.09
C GLU A 81 -1.50 -12.78 16.86
N ASP A 82 -2.51 -12.26 16.18
CA ASP A 82 -3.12 -12.98 15.05
C ASP A 82 -2.22 -12.92 13.80
N LEU A 83 -1.44 -13.97 13.56
CA LEU A 83 -0.64 -14.20 12.33
C LEU A 83 -1.41 -14.05 10.99
N SER A 84 -2.71 -13.78 11.03
CA SER A 84 -3.53 -13.31 9.91
C SER A 84 -3.09 -11.96 9.34
N TYR A 85 -2.27 -11.16 10.06
CA TYR A 85 -1.69 -9.89 9.55
C TYR A 85 -0.90 -10.06 8.26
N LEU A 86 -0.04 -11.09 8.22
CA LEU A 86 0.78 -11.38 7.05
C LEU A 86 -0.09 -11.81 5.87
N LEU A 87 -1.16 -12.58 6.12
CA LEU A 87 -2.07 -13.01 5.07
C LEU A 87 -2.85 -11.83 4.45
N VAL A 88 -3.37 -10.88 5.24
CA VAL A 88 -4.08 -9.71 4.70
C VAL A 88 -3.14 -8.75 3.95
N ILE A 89 -1.95 -8.50 4.50
CA ILE A 89 -0.91 -7.68 3.84
C ILE A 89 -0.47 -8.35 2.53
N VAL A 90 -0.22 -9.65 2.55
CA VAL A 90 0.19 -10.42 1.37
C VAL A 90 -0.96 -10.52 0.36
N GLN A 91 -2.23 -10.69 0.76
CA GLN A 91 -3.34 -10.76 -0.20
C GLN A 91 -3.59 -9.43 -0.93
N HIS A 92 -3.47 -8.28 -0.26
CA HIS A 92 -3.56 -6.98 -0.92
C HIS A 92 -2.29 -6.62 -1.72
N ALA A 93 -1.11 -7.01 -1.23
CA ALA A 93 0.14 -6.87 -1.98
C ALA A 93 0.16 -7.78 -3.22
N LEU A 94 -0.47 -8.96 -3.17
CA LEU A 94 -0.64 -9.88 -4.30
C LEU A 94 -1.74 -9.44 -5.27
N SER A 95 -2.78 -8.74 -4.80
CA SER A 95 -3.74 -8.06 -5.68
C SER A 95 -3.10 -6.86 -6.40
N SER A 96 -2.15 -6.18 -5.76
CA SER A 96 -1.42 -5.03 -6.34
C SER A 96 -0.19 -5.47 -7.16
N SER A 97 0.32 -6.67 -6.90
CA SER A 97 1.33 -7.34 -7.71
C SER A 97 0.66 -7.91 -8.96
N CYS A 98 0.78 -7.15 -10.05
CA CYS A 98 0.36 -7.44 -11.41
C CYS A 98 0.63 -8.87 -11.95
N TYR A 99 1.42 -9.71 -11.27
CA TYR A 99 1.79 -11.04 -11.75
C TYR A 99 0.65 -12.08 -11.76
N ALA A 100 -0.25 -12.08 -10.76
CA ALA A 100 -1.30 -13.09 -10.68
C ALA A 100 -2.48 -12.80 -11.63
N LEU A 101 -2.90 -11.54 -11.75
CA LEU A 101 -3.98 -11.13 -12.65
C LEU A 101 -3.55 -11.11 -14.13
N CYS A 102 -2.29 -10.80 -14.44
CA CYS A 102 -1.77 -10.88 -15.82
C CYS A 102 -1.88 -12.31 -16.36
N LEU A 103 -1.49 -13.34 -15.60
CA LEU A 103 -1.66 -14.74 -16.02
C LEU A 103 -3.13 -15.16 -16.13
N GLN A 104 -4.00 -14.67 -15.25
CA GLN A 104 -5.41 -15.07 -15.22
C GLN A 104 -6.26 -14.37 -16.29
N LYS A 105 -5.90 -13.15 -16.70
CA LYS A 105 -6.59 -12.39 -17.77
C LYS A 105 -5.97 -12.55 -19.16
N GLN A 106 -4.70 -12.98 -19.29
CA GLN A 106 -4.13 -13.34 -20.58
C GLN A 106 -4.91 -14.51 -21.23
N LEU A 107 -5.47 -15.44 -20.45
CA LEU A 107 -6.32 -16.53 -20.97
C LEU A 107 -7.67 -16.06 -21.51
N VAL A 108 -8.18 -14.90 -21.08
CA VAL A 108 -9.51 -14.39 -21.52
C VAL A 108 -9.38 -13.40 -22.70
N SER A 109 -8.21 -12.81 -22.94
CA SER A 109 -7.98 -11.91 -24.07
C SER A 109 -7.60 -12.59 -25.39
N VAL A 110 -7.34 -13.91 -25.42
CA VAL A 110 -7.07 -14.61 -26.69
C VAL A 110 -8.38 -14.99 -27.43
N ASP A 111 -9.55 -14.85 -26.81
CA ASP A 111 -10.86 -15.14 -27.43
C ASP A 111 -11.59 -13.90 -28.00
N VAL A 112 -10.87 -12.80 -28.27
CA VAL A 112 -11.37 -11.68 -29.09
C VAL A 112 -10.35 -11.34 -30.16
N CYS A 113 -10.19 -12.25 -31.12
CA CYS A 113 -9.71 -12.02 -32.48
C CYS A 113 -10.44 -12.99 -33.41
#